data_AF-A0A3D8HLE1-F1
#
_entry.id   AF-A0A3D8HLE1-F1
#
_cell.length_a   1.000
_cell.length_b   1.000
_cell.length_c   1.000
_cell.angle_alpha   90.00
_cell.angle_beta   90.00
_cell.angle_gamma   90.00
#
_symmetry.space_group_name_H-M   'P 1'
#
loop_
_entity.id
_entity.type
_entity.pdbx_description
1 polymer ?
#
loop_
_entity_poly.entity_id
_entity_poly.type
_entity_poly.pdbx_seq_one_letter_code
_entity_poly.pdbx_strand_id
1 'polypeptide(L)'
;MTLNIVKLARVKWWGGGGENFQMWRDFFQDKKLVLVGCKEAFDSYKFNIFDTAKELKYEFVPNKHCFSEYDNILARLKGYDKDFIHILMCGPTANVLVADLTEIGFRALDLGHLAKNYDWQKKGIDINANVVKFTLPD
;
A
#
# COMPACT_ATOMS: atom_id res chain seq x y z
N MET A 1 -1.49 -30.36 -10.64
CA MET A 1 -2.19 -29.10 -10.30
C MET A 1 -1.40 -28.45 -9.18
N THR A 2 -0.53 -27.49 -9.49
CA THR A 2 0.39 -26.89 -8.52
C THR A 2 -0.36 -25.81 -7.74
N LEU A 3 -0.59 -26.04 -6.45
CA LEU A 3 -1.18 -25.08 -5.53
C LEU A 3 -0.16 -23.94 -5.31
N ASN A 4 -0.24 -22.88 -6.11
CA ASN A 4 0.51 -21.65 -5.83
C ASN A 4 -0.20 -20.91 -4.71
N ILE A 5 0.13 -21.27 -3.47
CA ILE A 5 -0.24 -20.50 -2.28
C ILE A 5 0.55 -19.18 -2.33
N VAL A 6 -0.03 -18.13 -2.93
CA VAL A 6 0.39 -16.77 -2.63
C VAL A 6 -0.12 -16.50 -1.22
N LYS A 7 0.74 -16.72 -0.22
CA LYS A 7 0.45 -16.34 1.16
C LYS A 7 0.03 -14.88 1.17
N LEU A 8 -1.18 -14.61 1.65
CA LEU A 8 -1.65 -13.31 2.09
C LEU A 8 -0.62 -12.75 3.07
N ALA A 9 0.27 -11.87 2.61
CA ALA A 9 1.22 -11.19 3.47
C ALA A 9 0.52 -9.96 4.05
N ARG A 10 -0.26 -10.16 5.12
CA ARG A 10 -0.74 -9.06 5.94
C ARG A 10 0.42 -8.62 6.84
N VAL A 11 1.08 -7.51 6.52
CA VAL A 11 2.05 -6.91 7.43
C VAL A 11 1.28 -5.99 8.38
N LYS A 12 1.06 -6.47 9.61
CA LYS A 12 0.31 -5.73 10.65
C LYS A 12 1.29 -4.80 11.37
N TRP A 13 1.28 -3.52 11.05
CA TRP A 13 2.13 -2.51 11.68
C TRP A 13 1.42 -1.88 12.88
N TRP A 14 1.82 -2.25 14.10
CA TRP A 14 1.56 -1.47 15.31
C TRP A 14 2.87 -0.78 15.69
N GLY A 15 2.80 0.52 15.99
CA GLY A 15 3.94 1.44 16.06
C GLY A 15 5.18 0.88 16.73
N GLY A 16 6.32 1.02 16.04
CA GLY A 16 7.63 0.71 16.58
C GLY A 16 8.71 0.96 15.54
N GLY A 17 9.57 1.95 15.81
CA GLY A 17 10.76 2.24 15.00
C GLY A 17 11.60 1.00 14.69
N GLY A 18 11.52 0.56 13.44
CA GLY A 18 12.29 -0.59 12.94
C GLY A 18 11.98 -0.96 11.49
N GLU A 19 11.29 -0.11 10.73
CA GLU A 19 11.00 -0.38 9.32
C GLU A 19 12.32 -0.42 8.53
N ASN A 20 12.70 -1.62 8.10
CA ASN A 20 13.81 -1.79 7.15
C ASN A 20 13.33 -1.38 5.75
N PHE A 21 13.33 -0.08 5.50
CA PHE A 21 12.92 0.47 4.21
C PHE A 21 13.80 0.03 3.05
N GLN A 22 15.06 -0.33 3.31
CA GLN A 22 15.93 -0.83 2.25
C GLN A 22 15.42 -2.18 1.71
N MET A 23 15.01 -3.09 2.59
CA MET A 23 14.40 -4.36 2.18
C MET A 23 13.16 -4.15 1.29
N TRP A 24 12.33 -3.15 1.60
CA TRP A 24 11.18 -2.81 0.77
C TRP A 24 11.58 -2.24 -0.59
N ARG A 25 12.56 -1.33 -0.63
CA ARG A 25 13.09 -0.80 -1.89
C ARG A 25 13.69 -1.90 -2.76
N ASP A 26 14.43 -2.84 -2.17
CA ASP A 26 14.98 -4.01 -2.86
C ASP A 26 13.86 -4.94 -3.37
N PHE A 27 12.80 -5.13 -2.57
CA PHE A 27 11.64 -5.90 -3.00
C PHE A 27 10.95 -5.27 -4.21
N PHE A 28 10.76 -3.94 -4.23
CA PHE A 28 10.13 -3.24 -5.34
C PHE A 28 10.99 -3.15 -6.59
N GLN A 29 12.31 -3.37 -6.47
CA GLN A 29 13.23 -3.31 -7.59
C GLN A 29 12.77 -4.20 -8.76
N ASP A 30 12.80 -3.61 -9.95
CA ASP A 30 12.43 -4.23 -11.23
C ASP A 30 10.97 -4.74 -11.33
N LYS A 31 10.11 -4.38 -10.36
CA LYS A 31 8.69 -4.76 -10.37
C LYS A 31 7.81 -3.67 -10.99
N LYS A 32 6.69 -4.08 -11.56
CA LYS A 32 5.61 -3.18 -11.97
C LYS A 32 4.60 -3.07 -10.84
N LEU A 33 4.29 -1.86 -10.39
CA LEU A 33 3.41 -1.61 -9.25
C LEU A 33 2.21 -0.76 -9.65
N VAL A 34 1.03 -1.11 -9.12
CA VAL A 34 -0.15 -0.25 -9.09
C VAL A 34 -0.32 0.25 -7.67
N LEU A 35 -0.11 1.54 -7.45
CA LEU A 35 -0.24 2.18 -6.14
C LEU A 35 -1.69 2.65 -5.97
N VAL A 36 -2.41 2.01 -5.05
CA VAL A 36 -3.83 2.28 -4.77
C VAL A 36 -3.93 3.07 -3.48
N GLY A 37 -4.37 4.33 -3.55
CA GLY A 37 -4.41 5.20 -2.38
C GLY A 37 -4.93 6.61 -2.67
N CYS A 38 -4.93 7.46 -1.66
CA CYS A 38 -5.49 8.81 -1.76
C CYS A 38 -4.51 9.74 -2.48
N LYS A 39 -4.99 10.53 -3.45
CA LYS A 39 -4.14 11.43 -4.22
C LYS A 39 -3.43 12.45 -3.34
N GLU A 40 -4.16 13.05 -2.41
CA GLU A 40 -3.65 14.08 -1.49
C GLU A 40 -2.53 13.53 -0.60
N ALA A 41 -2.62 12.25 -0.22
CA ALA A 41 -1.58 11.59 0.55
C ALA A 41 -0.29 11.46 -0.28
N PHE A 42 -0.39 10.94 -1.51
CA PHE A 42 0.76 10.82 -2.41
C PHE A 42 1.39 12.18 -2.74
N ASP A 43 0.57 13.19 -3.03
CA ASP A 43 1.05 14.55 -3.33
C ASP A 43 1.78 15.19 -2.13
N SER A 44 1.48 14.77 -0.90
CA SER A 44 2.11 15.31 0.32
C SER A 44 3.53 14.76 0.59
N TYR A 45 3.88 13.63 -0.03
CA TYR A 45 5.16 12.97 0.20
C TYR A 45 6.26 13.60 -0.66
N LYS A 46 7.42 13.85 -0.06
CA LYS A 46 8.62 14.33 -0.75
C LYS A 46 9.53 13.20 -1.18
N PHE A 47 9.52 12.10 -0.42
CA PHE A 47 10.36 10.93 -0.70
C PHE A 47 9.48 9.73 -1.06
N ASN A 48 9.78 9.10 -2.19
CA ASN A 48 9.04 7.96 -2.69
C ASN A 48 9.78 6.65 -2.39
N ILE A 49 9.17 5.75 -1.63
CA ILE A 49 9.74 4.42 -1.34
C ILE A 49 9.67 3.47 -2.56
N PHE A 50 8.82 3.77 -3.53
CA PHE A 50 8.59 2.92 -4.71
C PHE A 50 9.47 3.32 -5.90
N ASP A 51 10.44 4.21 -5.70
CA ASP A 51 11.29 4.79 -6.75
C ASP A 51 12.25 3.78 -7.44
N THR A 52 12.45 2.60 -6.84
CA THR A 52 13.22 1.50 -7.43
C THR A 52 12.40 0.62 -8.38
N ALA A 53 11.09 0.82 -8.45
CA ALA A 53 10.21 0.04 -9.32
C ALA A 53 10.49 0.28 -10.81
N LYS A 54 10.29 -0.76 -11.61
CA LYS A 54 10.39 -0.67 -13.08
C LYS A 54 9.29 0.20 -13.68
N GLU A 55 8.09 0.11 -13.12
CA GLU A 55 6.93 0.84 -13.60
C GLU A 55 5.99 1.15 -12.44
N LEU A 56 5.47 2.38 -12.40
CA LEU A 56 4.49 2.83 -11.42
C LEU A 56 3.22 3.28 -12.13
N LYS A 57 2.08 2.80 -11.66
CA LYS A 57 0.74 3.30 -11.98
C LYS A 57 0.07 3.74 -10.68
N TYR A 58 -0.86 4.68 -10.79
CA TYR A 58 -1.60 5.20 -9.65
C TYR A 58 -3.10 5.01 -9.87
N GLU A 59 -3.77 4.45 -8.86
CA GLU A 59 -5.21 4.32 -8.78
C GLU A 59 -5.69 5.11 -7.57
N PHE A 60 -6.27 6.28 -7.84
CA PHE A 60 -6.74 7.15 -6.78
C PHE A 60 -8.12 6.72 -6.29
N VAL A 61 -8.27 6.71 -4.97
CA VAL A 61 -9.51 6.32 -4.27
C VAL A 61 -9.89 7.38 -3.24
N PRO A 62 -11.17 7.41 -2.79
CA PRO A 62 -11.61 8.38 -1.79
C PRO A 62 -10.81 8.30 -0.48
N ASN A 63 -10.50 9.46 0.09
CA ASN A 63 -9.77 9.56 1.37
C ASN A 63 -10.61 9.07 2.56
N LYS A 64 -11.91 9.34 2.53
CA LYS A 64 -12.87 8.85 3.52
C LYS A 64 -13.93 7.99 2.84
N HIS A 65 -14.47 7.03 3.59
CA HIS A 65 -15.51 6.12 3.11
C HIS A 65 -15.14 5.35 1.82
N CYS A 66 -13.86 5.05 1.58
CA CYS A 66 -13.38 4.35 0.38
C CYS A 66 -14.17 3.06 0.05
N PHE A 67 -14.67 2.37 1.08
CA PHE A 67 -15.50 1.17 0.91
C PHE A 67 -16.82 1.42 0.14
N SER A 68 -17.38 2.64 0.14
CA SER A 68 -18.60 2.94 -0.61
C SER A 68 -18.42 2.86 -2.13
N GLU A 69 -17.18 2.88 -2.62
CA GLU A 69 -16.85 2.74 -4.05
C GLU A 69 -16.19 1.39 -4.36
N TYR A 70 -16.30 0.41 -3.46
CA TYR A 70 -15.60 -0.87 -3.54
C TYR A 70 -15.67 -1.54 -4.92
N ASP A 71 -16.88 -1.74 -5.44
CA ASP A 71 -17.09 -2.47 -6.70
C ASP A 71 -16.44 -1.75 -7.89
N ASN A 72 -16.54 -0.42 -7.93
CA ASN A 72 -15.92 0.40 -8.98
C ASN A 72 -14.39 0.31 -8.88
N ILE A 73 -13.83 0.44 -7.67
CA ILE A 73 -12.39 0.30 -7.44
C ILE A 73 -11.92 -1.07 -7.91
N LEU A 74 -12.56 -2.15 -7.45
CA LEU A 74 -12.20 -3.51 -7.82
C LEU A 74 -12.28 -3.74 -9.33
N ALA A 75 -13.30 -3.20 -10.01
CA ALA A 75 -13.43 -3.28 -11.45
C ALA A 75 -12.27 -2.61 -12.20
N ARG A 76 -11.82 -1.43 -11.76
CA ARG A 76 -10.65 -0.76 -12.35
C ARG A 76 -9.36 -1.55 -12.11
N LEU A 77 -9.15 -2.04 -10.89
CA LEU A 77 -7.95 -2.83 -10.54
C LEU A 77 -7.87 -4.15 -11.34
N LYS A 78 -9.01 -4.75 -11.68
CA LYS A 78 -9.08 -5.93 -12.55
C LYS A 78 -8.62 -5.68 -14.00
N GLY A 79 -8.52 -4.43 -14.43
CA GLY A 79 -8.09 -4.04 -15.77
C GLY A 79 -6.58 -4.07 -16.00
N TYR A 80 -5.77 -4.22 -14.95
CA TYR A 80 -4.30 -4.31 -15.07
C TYR A 80 -3.83 -5.71 -15.47
N ASP A 81 -2.62 -5.78 -16.04
CA ASP A 81 -1.96 -7.04 -16.33
C ASP A 81 -1.57 -7.79 -15.04
N LYS A 82 -1.55 -9.12 -15.09
CA LYS A 82 -1.25 -9.99 -13.93
C LYS A 82 0.20 -9.86 -13.42
N ASP A 83 1.09 -9.27 -14.21
CA ASP A 83 2.47 -9.03 -13.80
C ASP A 83 2.61 -7.82 -12.86
N PHE A 84 1.61 -6.94 -12.79
CA PHE A 84 1.55 -5.87 -11.79
C PHE A 84 1.30 -6.40 -10.37
N ILE A 85 1.90 -5.73 -9.39
CA ILE A 85 1.60 -5.91 -7.98
C ILE A 85 0.79 -4.71 -7.50
N HIS A 86 -0.39 -4.98 -6.96
CA HIS A 86 -1.24 -3.96 -6.35
C HIS A 86 -0.70 -3.66 -4.94
N ILE A 87 -0.33 -2.41 -4.68
CA ILE A 87 0.09 -1.93 -3.37
C ILE A 87 -1.02 -1.03 -2.83
N LEU A 88 -1.74 -1.51 -1.82
CA LEU A 88 -2.94 -0.88 -1.30
C LEU A 88 -2.63 -0.11 -0.01
N MET A 89 -3.07 1.15 0.01
CA MET A 89 -2.87 2.12 1.10
C MET A 89 -4.18 2.91 1.33
N CYS A 90 -5.31 2.19 1.40
CA CYS A 90 -6.66 2.75 1.50
C CYS A 90 -7.46 2.28 2.73
N GLY A 91 -6.76 2.06 3.85
CA GLY A 91 -7.37 1.73 5.14
C GLY A 91 -8.10 0.38 5.14
N PRO A 92 -9.23 0.24 5.88
CA PRO A 92 -9.94 -1.04 6.00
C PRO A 92 -10.32 -1.68 4.65
N THR A 93 -10.64 -0.87 3.63
CA THR A 93 -10.98 -1.32 2.28
C THR A 93 -9.87 -2.15 1.63
N ALA A 94 -8.60 -1.85 1.94
CA ALA A 94 -7.45 -2.59 1.42
C ALA A 94 -7.52 -4.09 1.76
N ASN A 95 -7.97 -4.45 2.96
CA ASN A 95 -8.02 -5.85 3.39
C ASN A 95 -8.94 -6.69 2.49
N VAL A 96 -10.12 -6.17 2.17
CA VAL A 96 -11.10 -6.88 1.33
C VAL A 96 -10.64 -6.90 -0.12
N LEU A 97 -10.11 -5.78 -0.63
CA LEU A 97 -9.55 -5.70 -1.98
C LEU A 97 -8.40 -6.69 -2.18
N VAL A 98 -7.50 -6.84 -1.21
CA VAL A 98 -6.41 -7.84 -1.30
C VAL A 98 -6.98 -9.24 -1.42
N ALA A 99 -7.97 -9.60 -0.59
CA ALA A 99 -8.58 -10.93 -0.63
C ALA A 99 -9.15 -11.22 -2.03
N ASP A 100 -10.02 -10.35 -2.53
CA ASP A 100 -10.69 -10.55 -3.83
C ASP A 100 -9.71 -10.53 -5.02
N LEU A 101 -8.71 -9.63 -4.99
CA LEU A 101 -7.70 -9.57 -6.05
C LEU A 101 -6.82 -10.83 -6.07
N THR A 102 -6.45 -11.35 -4.89
CA THR A 102 -5.64 -12.56 -4.80
C THR A 102 -6.42 -13.81 -5.20
N GLU A 103 -7.71 -13.90 -4.89
CA GLU A 103 -8.59 -15.00 -5.29
C GLU A 103 -8.65 -15.15 -6.83
N ILE A 104 -8.64 -14.02 -7.54
CA ILE A 104 -8.64 -14.00 -9.01
C ILE A 104 -7.22 -13.98 -9.62
N GLY A 105 -6.18 -14.26 -8.83
CA GLY A 105 -4.82 -14.48 -9.30
C GLY A 105 -3.96 -13.24 -9.48
N PHE A 106 -4.34 -12.07 -8.95
CA PHE A 106 -3.43 -10.94 -8.86
C PHE A 106 -2.51 -11.05 -7.64
N ARG A 107 -1.37 -10.37 -7.71
CA ARG A 107 -0.56 -10.08 -6.53
C ARG A 107 -1.05 -8.77 -5.93
N ALA A 108 -1.41 -8.78 -4.66
CA ALA A 108 -1.88 -7.61 -3.92
C ALA A 108 -1.29 -7.60 -2.51
N LEU A 109 -0.86 -6.44 -2.03
CA LEU A 109 -0.27 -6.22 -0.71
C LEU A 109 -0.93 -5.01 -0.06
N ASP A 110 -1.46 -5.18 1.15
CA ASP A 110 -1.85 -4.04 2.00
C ASP A 110 -0.61 -3.58 2.79
N LEU A 111 -0.08 -2.41 2.41
CA LEU A 111 1.11 -1.81 3.04
C LEU A 111 0.77 -0.55 3.84
N GLY A 112 -0.51 -0.22 4.02
CA GLY A 112 -0.99 0.83 4.91
C GLY A 112 -0.19 2.14 4.82
N HIS A 113 0.56 2.45 5.88
CA HIS A 113 1.29 3.71 6.01
C HIS A 113 2.74 3.68 5.51
N LEU A 114 3.18 2.63 4.80
CA LEU A 114 4.59 2.47 4.39
C LEU A 114 5.18 3.72 3.69
N ALA A 115 4.45 4.29 2.73
CA ALA A 115 4.88 5.49 2.01
C ALA A 115 5.05 6.71 2.94
N LYS A 116 4.08 6.91 3.84
CA LYS A 116 4.09 7.97 4.86
C LYS A 116 5.26 7.80 5.83
N ASN A 117 5.46 6.58 6.33
CA ASN A 117 6.51 6.28 7.31
C ASN A 117 7.90 6.48 6.69
N TYR A 118 8.10 6.07 5.44
CA TYR A 118 9.34 6.31 4.71
C TYR A 118 9.61 7.80 4.53
N ASP A 119 8.61 8.55 4.07
CA ASP A 119 8.73 10.00 3.88
C ASP A 119 9.05 10.72 5.20
N TRP A 120 8.37 10.36 6.29
CA TRP A 120 8.63 10.90 7.62
C TRP A 120 10.04 10.58 8.13
N GLN A 121 10.48 9.33 7.98
CA GLN A 121 11.83 8.95 8.38
C GLN A 121 12.89 9.74 7.58
N LYS A 122 12.72 9.87 6.26
CA LYS A 122 13.63 10.66 5.42
C LYS A 122 13.61 12.16 5.74
N LYS A 123 12.49 12.68 6.24
CA LYS A 123 12.37 14.05 6.78
C LYS A 123 12.95 14.21 8.20
N GLY A 124 13.39 13.13 8.85
CA GLY A 124 13.86 13.16 10.24
C GLY A 124 12.74 13.35 11.28
N ILE A 125 11.50 13.04 10.91
CA ILE A 125 10.34 13.11 11.80
C ILE A 125 10.30 11.84 12.64
N ASP A 126 10.25 11.99 13.97
CA ASP A 126 10.06 10.85 14.86
C ASP A 126 8.64 10.28 14.70
N ILE A 127 8.58 9.05 14.19
CA ILE A 127 7.34 8.33 13.99
C ILE A 127 6.70 7.93 15.32
N ASN A 128 7.47 7.65 16.37
CA ASN A 128 6.95 7.17 17.65
C ASN A 128 6.25 8.30 18.44
N ALA A 129 6.77 9.52 18.36
CA ALA A 129 6.14 10.70 18.95
C ALA A 129 4.75 11.01 18.35
N ASN A 130 4.51 10.63 17.09
CA ASN A 130 3.27 10.93 16.36
C ASN A 130 2.24 9.80 16.36
N VAL A 131 2.64 8.55 16.64
CA VAL A 131 1.71 7.43 16.83
C VAL A 131 0.77 7.70 18.02
N VAL A 132 1.28 8.34 19.08
CA VAL A 132 0.51 8.67 20.29
C VAL A 132 -0.65 9.64 20.01
N LYS A 133 -0.51 10.56 19.04
CA LYS A 133 -1.60 11.47 18.65
C LYS A 133 -2.73 10.77 17.87
N PHE A 134 -2.42 9.69 17.17
CA PHE A 134 -3.39 8.97 16.32
C PHE A 134 -4.33 8.05 17.12
N THR A 135 -3.91 7.59 18.30
CA THR A 135 -4.70 6.71 19.18
C THR A 135 -5.60 7.45 20.15
N LEU A 136 -5.52 8.79 20.18
CA LEU A 136 -6.42 9.60 21.00
C LEU A 136 -7.70 9.82 20.20
N PRO A 137 -8.89 9.59 20.80
CA PRO A 137 -10.13 10.10 20.21
C PRO A 137 -10.04 11.62 20.14
N ASP A 138 -10.56 12.19 19.04
CA ASP A 138 -10.68 13.63 18.82
C ASP A 138 -11.34 14.36 20.01
#